data_AF-A0A061BIK2-F1
#
_entry.id   AF-A0A061BIK2-F1
#
_cell.length_a   1.000
_cell.length_b   1.000
_cell.length_c   1.000
_cell.angle_alpha   90.00
_cell.angle_beta   90.00
_cell.angle_gamma   90.00
#
_symmetry.space_group_name_H-M   'P 1'
#
loop_
_entity.id
_entity.type
_entity.pdbx_description
1 polymer ?
#
loop_
_entity_poly.entity_id
_entity_poly.type
_entity_poly.pdbx_seq_one_letter_code
_entity_poly.pdbx_strand_id
1 'polypeptide(L)' 'MFGMRAWPTPFLRPMWPFMVGAGMTFYLVNAAQNAMLQSDEFKNSPKNPHRISSTPAAH' A
#
# COMPACT_ATOMS: atom_id res chain seq x y z
N MET A 1 -30.08 27.33 2.18
CA MET A 1 -28.95 26.44 1.83
C MET A 1 -28.68 25.58 3.05
N PHE A 2 -28.94 24.28 2.99
CA PHE A 2 -28.48 23.36 4.03
C PHE A 2 -26.95 23.38 3.97
N GLY A 3 -26.33 24.15 4.88
CA GLY A 3 -24.88 24.15 5.01
C GLY A 3 -24.40 22.72 5.22
N MET A 4 -23.20 22.40 4.71
CA MET A 4 -22.50 21.14 4.92
C MET A 4 -22.21 20.95 6.41
N ARG A 5 -23.25 20.67 7.19
CA ARG A 5 -23.15 20.31 8.60
C ARG A 5 -22.74 18.85 8.63
N ALA A 6 -21.54 18.58 9.14
CA ALA A 6 -21.10 17.22 9.37
C ALA A 6 -21.94 16.62 10.50
N TRP A 7 -22.72 15.60 10.17
CA TRP A 7 -23.51 14.84 11.14
C TRP A 7 -22.70 13.63 11.58
N PRO A 8 -22.62 13.31 12.89
CA PRO A 8 -21.86 12.18 13.39
C PRO A 8 -22.57 10.87 13.04
N THR A 9 -22.43 10.42 11.80
CA THR A 9 -22.94 9.11 11.35
C THR A 9 -21.96 8.02 11.79
N PRO A 10 -22.46 6.87 12.28
CA PRO A 10 -21.61 5.77 12.70
C PRO A 10 -21.00 5.08 11.46
N PHE A 11 -19.94 5.66 10.90
CA PHE A 11 -19.21 5.16 9.73
C PHE A 11 -18.25 4.03 10.08
N LEU A 12 -17.52 4.19 11.19
CA LEU A 12 -16.44 3.28 11.56
C LEU A 12 -16.94 1.87 11.95
N ARG A 13 -18.10 1.78 12.60
CA ARG A 13 -18.69 0.53 13.11
C ARG A 13 -19.09 -0.47 12.01
N PRO A 14 -19.71 -0.07 10.90
CA PRO A 14 -19.95 -0.99 9.77
C PRO A 14 -18.73 -1.15 8.85
N MET A 15 -17.80 -0.18 8.82
CA MET A 15 -16.73 -0.18 7.82
C MET A 15 -15.42 -0.85 8.23
N TRP A 16 -15.21 -1.11 9.52
CA TRP A 16 -13.99 -1.76 9.99
C TRP A 16 -13.64 -3.10 9.29
N PRO A 17 -14.56 -4.03 8.95
CA PRO A 17 -14.16 -5.26 8.27
C PRO A 17 -13.58 -5.00 6.88
N PHE A 18 -14.07 -3.97 6.16
CA PHE A 18 -13.53 -3.59 4.85
C PHE A 18 -12.17 -2.92 4.97
N MET A 19 -11.96 -2.08 6.00
CA MET A 19 -10.66 -1.48 6.27
C MET A 19 -9.63 -2.54 6.67
N VAL A 20 -10.02 -3.53 7.48
CA VAL A 20 -9.18 -4.67 7.83
C VAL A 20 -8.85 -5.50 6.59
N GLY A 21 -9.85 -5.80 5.76
CA GLY A 21 -9.63 -6.51 4.49
C GLY A 21 -8.69 -5.76 3.55
N ALA A 22 -8.86 -4.44 3.41
CA ALA A 22 -7.97 -3.60 2.63
C ALA A 22 -6.54 -3.59 3.19
N GLY A 23 -6.38 -3.46 4.49
CA GLY A 23 -5.07 -3.54 5.16
C GLY A 23 -4.39 -4.89 4.95
N MET A 24 -5.16 -5.98 5.07
CA MET A 24 -4.68 -7.35 4.85
C MET A 24 -4.22 -7.53 3.40
N THR A 25 -5.06 -7.17 2.42
CA THR A 25 -4.72 -7.27 1.00
C THR A 25 -3.50 -6.44 0.66
N PHE A 26 -3.40 -5.21 1.18
CA PHE A 26 -2.25 -4.34 0.95
C PHE A 26 -0.96 -4.98 1.47
N TYR A 27 -0.98 -5.56 2.66
CA TYR A 27 0.17 -6.29 3.22
C TYR A 27 0.58 -7.48 2.35
N LEU A 28 -0.39 -8.32 1.95
CA LEU A 28 -0.13 -9.49 1.11
C LEU A 28 0.44 -9.10 -0.26
N VAL A 29 -0.14 -8.07 -0.89
CA VAL A 29 0.29 -7.56 -2.19
C VAL A 29 1.67 -6.92 -2.10
N ASN A 30 2.00 -6.25 -0.99
CA ASN A 30 3.35 -5.73 -0.76
C ASN A 30 4.39 -6.86 -0.60
N ALA A 31 4.07 -7.89 0.18
CA ALA A 31 4.94 -9.05 0.35
C ALA A 31 5.16 -9.81 -0.98
N ALA A 32 4.08 -10.01 -1.74
CA ALA A 32 4.15 -10.65 -3.06
C ALA A 32 5.02 -9.83 -4.04
N GLN A 33 4.84 -8.51 -4.09
CA GLN A 33 5.67 -7.65 -4.94
C GLN A 33 7.15 -7.73 -4.56
N ASN A 34 7.48 -7.69 -3.27
CA ASN A 34 8.87 -7.82 -2.82
C ASN A 34 9.50 -9.16 -3.25
N ALA A 35 8.76 -10.26 -3.12
CA ALA A 35 9.23 -11.57 -3.58
C ALA A 35 9.39 -11.62 -5.11
N MET A 36 8.46 -11.03 -5.87
CA MET A 36 8.53 -10.99 -7.34
C MET A 36 9.71 -10.16 -7.84
N LEU A 37 10.03 -9.04 -7.19
CA LEU A 37 11.20 -8.23 -7.54
C LEU A 37 12.53 -8.94 -7.26
N GLN A 38 12.50 -10.00 -6.45
CA GLN A 38 13.62 -10.91 -6.18
C GLN A 38 13.58 -12.17 -7.04
N SER A 39 12.82 -12.23 -8.14
CA SER A 39 12.91 -13.35 -9.10
C SER A 39 13.96 -13.08 -10.18
N ASP A 40 14.53 -14.13 -10.78
CA ASP A 40 15.64 -13.99 -11.73
C ASP A 40 15.30 -13.12 -12.96
N GLU A 41 14.01 -13.06 -13.33
CA GLU A 41 13.48 -12.22 -14.39
C GLU A 41 13.50 -10.71 -14.03
N PHE A 42 13.12 -10.37 -12.80
CA PHE A 42 12.97 -8.96 -12.37
C PHE A 42 14.16 -8.42 -11.57
N LYS A 43 15.05 -9.28 -11.06
CA LYS A 43 16.29 -8.90 -10.34
C LYS A 43 17.20 -7.99 -11.17
N ASN A 44 17.30 -8.25 -12.48
CA ASN A 44 18.22 -7.54 -13.38
C ASN A 44 17.54 -6.38 -14.12
N SER A 45 16.24 -6.15 -13.90
CA SER A 45 15.52 -5.08 -14.57
C SER A 45 15.98 -3.71 -14.07
N PRO A 46 16.30 -2.75 -14.98
CA PRO A 46 16.71 -1.40 -14.60
C PRO A 46 15.61 -0.60 -13.89
N LYS A 47 14.36 -1.09 -13.94
CA LYS A 47 13.20 -0.47 -13.28
C LYS A 47 12.92 -1.03 -11.87
N ASN A 48 13.73 -1.98 -11.39
CA ASN A 48 13.52 -2.58 -10.08
C ASN A 48 13.89 -1.59 -8.96
N PRO A 49 12.93 -1.15 -8.14
CA PRO A 49 13.17 -0.15 -7.10
C PRO A 49 14.20 -0.59 -6.04
N HIS A 50 14.39 -1.91 -5.82
CA HIS A 50 15.43 -2.43 -4.91
C HIS A 50 16.86 -2.14 -5.37
N ARG A 51 17.08 -1.82 -6.66
CA ARG A 51 18.39 -1.38 -7.18
C ARG A 51 18.57 0.14 -7.10
N ILE A 52 17.47 0.88 -7.04
CA ILE A 52 17.48 2.36 -7.04
C ILE A 52 17.65 2.86 -5.60
N SER A 53 17.15 2.12 -4.60
CA SER A 53 17.25 2.45 -3.17
C SER A 53 18.58 2.09 -2.50
N SER A 54 19.47 1.34 -3.17
CA SER A 54 20.83 1.09 -2.67
C SER A 54 21.81 2.24 -2.91
N THR A 55 21.40 3.28 -3.64
CA THR A 55 22.02 4.60 -3.53
C THR A 55 21.42 5.22 -2.28
N PRO A 56 22.19 5.44 -1.19
CA PRO A 56 21.69 6.14 -0.02
C PRO A 56 21.04 7.42 -0.52
N ALA A 57 19.78 7.65 -0.13
CA ALA A 57 19.18 8.96 -0.28
C ALA A 57 20.11 9.93 0.45
N ALA A 58 20.95 10.62 -0.32
CA ALA A 58 21.75 11.72 0.16
C ALA A 58 20.74 12.73 0.71
N HIS A 59 20.79 12.91 2.03
CA HIS A 59 20.29 14.09 2.70
C HIS A 59 20.98 15.34 2.13
#